data_AF-A0AAU3HLH9-F1
#
_entry.id   AF-A0AAU3HLH9-F1
#
_cell.length_a   1.000
_cell.length_b   1.000
_cell.length_c   1.000
_cell.angle_alpha   90.00
_cell.angle_beta   90.00
_cell.angle_gamma   90.00
#
_symmetry.space_group_name_H-M   'P 1'
#
loop_
_entity.id
_entity.type
_entity.pdbx_description
1 polymer ?
#
loop_
_entity_poly.entity_id
_entity_poly.type
_entity_poly.pdbx_seq_one_letter_code
_entity_poly.pdbx_strand_id
1 'polypeptide(L)'
;MNIARLAARLAVGATAAAVATAVAAAPAQAGAKQPGTRSLAAVLTADKSGFDRNARDFDVLTKAVLTVLEAKPNSPVKVLTDGTVALTAFVPNDYAFRELVRDITHARTLPSEKAAFDGVAGLGVDTVENVLLYHVVPGATIDRKAALKADGAELSTALGASVEVDVRHCWYGKQVRLVDADTNDRDARVVRYDINKGNKQIAHAVDRVLRPVDLP
;
A
#
# COMPACT_ATOMS: atom_id res chain seq x y z
N MET A 1 -21.54 -69.96 36.29
CA MET A 1 -21.22 -68.71 35.56
C MET A 1 -20.30 -69.09 34.42
N ASN A 2 -20.88 -69.45 33.27
CA ASN A 2 -21.01 -68.60 32.07
C ASN A 2 -19.61 -68.41 31.45
N ILE A 3 -19.29 -68.83 30.23
CA ILE A 3 -20.08 -68.89 28.99
C ILE A 3 -19.53 -70.02 28.10
N ALA A 4 -20.44 -70.68 27.40
CA ALA A 4 -20.22 -71.80 26.49
C ALA A 4 -19.55 -71.40 25.15
N ARG A 5 -18.80 -72.35 24.56
CA ARG A 5 -18.82 -72.87 23.18
C ARG A 5 -19.20 -71.88 22.05
N LEU A 6 -18.56 -71.84 20.87
CA LEU A 6 -18.31 -72.95 19.94
C LEU A 6 -17.49 -72.42 18.72
N ALA A 7 -16.84 -73.33 18.01
CA ALA A 7 -15.93 -73.08 16.89
C ALA A 7 -16.60 -72.81 15.52
N ALA A 8 -15.82 -72.16 14.66
CA ALA A 8 -15.64 -72.32 13.21
C ALA A 8 -16.85 -72.34 12.24
N ARG A 9 -16.74 -71.53 11.17
CA ARG A 9 -16.72 -72.00 9.75
C ARG A 9 -16.45 -70.86 8.78
N LEU A 10 -15.50 -71.12 7.87
CA LEU A 10 -15.23 -70.39 6.63
C LEU A 10 -16.42 -70.51 5.68
N ALA A 11 -16.74 -69.43 4.97
CA ALA A 11 -17.46 -69.49 3.70
C ALA A 11 -16.89 -68.43 2.75
N VAL A 12 -16.23 -68.94 1.71
CA VAL A 12 -15.82 -68.20 0.50
C VAL A 12 -17.09 -67.80 -0.25
N GLY A 13 -17.23 -66.51 -0.55
CA GLY A 13 -18.28 -65.99 -1.43
C GLY A 13 -17.64 -65.10 -2.50
N ALA A 14 -17.57 -65.61 -3.72
CA ALA A 14 -17.20 -64.84 -4.89
C ALA A 14 -18.38 -63.95 -5.32
N THR A 15 -18.19 -62.63 -5.38
CA THR A 15 -19.14 -61.72 -6.04
C THR A 15 -18.41 -60.71 -6.92
N ALA A 16 -18.69 -60.85 -8.21
CA ALA A 16 -18.78 -59.87 -9.29
C ALA A 16 -17.93 -58.58 -9.24
N ALA A 17 -17.17 -58.40 -10.32
CA ALA A 17 -16.57 -57.14 -10.74
C ALA A 17 -17.59 -55.99 -10.78
N ALA A 18 -17.26 -54.90 -10.08
CA ALA A 18 -17.74 -53.57 -10.39
C ALA A 18 -16.51 -52.66 -10.51
N VAL A 19 -16.05 -52.44 -11.74
CA VAL A 19 -15.07 -51.39 -12.04
C VAL A 19 -15.82 -50.06 -11.87
N ALA A 20 -15.81 -49.53 -10.65
CA ALA A 20 -16.26 -48.18 -10.39
C ALA A 20 -15.20 -47.24 -10.99
N THR A 21 -15.43 -46.75 -12.21
CA THR A 21 -14.73 -45.57 -12.72
C THR A 21 -15.16 -44.38 -11.85
N ALA A 22 -14.42 -44.15 -10.77
CA ALA A 22 -14.49 -42.91 -10.03
C ALA A 22 -13.98 -41.81 -10.97
N VAL A 23 -14.92 -41.09 -11.60
CA VAL A 23 -14.61 -39.84 -12.28
C VAL A 23 -14.25 -38.87 -11.16
N ALA A 24 -12.97 -38.78 -10.84
CA ALA A 24 -12.47 -37.76 -9.95
C ALA A 24 -12.74 -36.41 -10.63
N ALA A 25 -13.82 -35.74 -10.23
CA ALA A 25 -14.05 -34.35 -10.57
C ALA A 25 -12.89 -33.56 -9.95
N ALA A 26 -11.90 -33.22 -10.77
CA ALA A 26 -10.86 -32.29 -10.37
C ALA A 26 -11.56 -30.99 -9.94
N PRO A 27 -11.23 -30.42 -8.75
CA PRO A 27 -11.79 -29.14 -8.38
C PRO A 27 -11.39 -28.15 -9.46
N ALA A 28 -12.37 -27.50 -10.08
CA ALA A 28 -12.14 -26.36 -10.93
C ALA A 28 -11.52 -25.27 -10.06
N GLN A 29 -10.19 -25.18 -10.04
CA GLN A 29 -9.49 -24.02 -9.54
C GLN A 29 -9.90 -22.87 -10.46
N ALA A 30 -10.88 -22.08 -10.01
CA ALA A 30 -11.13 -20.76 -10.57
C ALA A 30 -9.79 -20.03 -10.50
N GLY A 31 -9.11 -19.91 -11.65
CA GLY A 31 -7.81 -19.29 -11.73
C GLY A 31 -7.93 -17.86 -11.24
N ALA A 32 -7.47 -17.61 -10.01
CA ALA A 32 -7.34 -16.25 -9.51
C ALA A 32 -6.44 -15.53 -10.52
N LYS A 33 -6.99 -14.50 -11.19
CA LYS A 33 -6.25 -13.70 -12.15
C LYS A 33 -4.99 -13.19 -11.45
N GLN A 34 -3.83 -13.60 -11.94
CA GLN A 34 -2.57 -13.18 -11.35
C GLN A 34 -2.48 -11.64 -11.39
N PRO A 35 -2.01 -10.99 -10.31
CA PRO A 35 -1.82 -9.55 -10.31
C PRO A 35 -0.88 -9.13 -11.43
N GLY A 36 -1.20 -8.03 -12.11
CA GLY A 36 -0.32 -7.40 -13.08
C GLY A 36 0.94 -6.84 -12.44
N THR A 37 1.87 -6.42 -13.29
CA THR A 37 3.19 -5.90 -12.88
C THR A 37 3.42 -4.46 -13.32
N ARG A 38 2.34 -3.68 -13.53
CA ARG A 38 2.49 -2.25 -13.76
C ARG A 38 3.03 -1.61 -12.48
N SER A 39 4.14 -0.89 -12.58
CA SER A 39 4.74 -0.18 -11.44
C SER A 39 3.99 1.11 -11.10
N LEU A 40 4.09 1.55 -9.85
CA LEU A 40 3.51 2.81 -9.40
C LEU A 40 4.17 4.00 -10.10
N ALA A 41 5.48 3.97 -10.32
CA ALA A 41 6.16 5.00 -11.10
C ALA A 41 5.49 5.19 -12.47
N ALA A 42 5.21 4.10 -13.19
CA ALA A 42 4.54 4.18 -14.50
C ALA A 42 3.08 4.66 -14.44
N VAL A 43 2.42 4.62 -13.27
CA VAL A 43 1.08 5.16 -13.07
C VAL A 43 1.13 6.63 -12.71
N LEU A 44 2.05 7.03 -11.83
CA LEU A 44 2.20 8.41 -11.37
C LEU A 44 2.79 9.31 -12.47
N THR A 45 3.72 8.81 -13.28
CA THR A 45 4.28 9.54 -14.43
C THR A 45 3.43 9.46 -15.69
N ALA A 46 2.23 8.86 -15.63
CA ALA A 46 1.33 8.81 -16.77
C ALA A 46 0.75 10.21 -17.06
N ASP A 47 0.62 11.03 -16.02
CA ASP A 47 0.31 12.43 -16.15
C ASP A 47 1.55 13.22 -16.61
N LYS A 48 1.32 14.20 -17.48
CA LYS A 48 2.38 15.03 -18.08
C LYS A 48 2.05 16.53 -17.99
N SER A 49 1.08 16.89 -17.16
CA SER A 49 0.75 18.28 -16.78
C SER A 49 1.98 19.03 -16.27
N GLY A 50 2.76 18.39 -15.39
CA GLY A 50 3.78 19.09 -14.60
C GLY A 50 3.11 20.05 -13.61
N PHE A 51 3.90 20.92 -12.95
CA PHE A 51 3.35 21.83 -11.95
C PHE A 51 2.24 22.73 -12.52
N ASP A 52 1.04 22.57 -12.00
CA ASP A 52 -0.16 23.29 -12.39
C ASP A 52 -0.95 23.83 -11.17
N ARG A 53 -2.27 23.71 -11.18
CA ARG A 53 -3.18 24.18 -10.11
C ARG A 53 -4.04 23.05 -9.53
N ASN A 54 -3.91 21.84 -10.04
CA ASN A 54 -4.69 20.67 -9.67
C ASN A 54 -4.03 19.98 -8.49
N ALA A 55 -4.36 20.43 -7.29
CA ALA A 55 -3.78 19.89 -6.06
C ALA A 55 -4.09 18.39 -5.75
N ARG A 56 -4.73 17.65 -6.67
CA ARG A 56 -5.11 16.24 -6.52
C ARG A 56 -4.23 15.26 -7.30
N ASP A 57 -3.39 15.75 -8.21
CA ASP A 57 -2.38 14.91 -8.87
C ASP A 57 -1.13 14.78 -7.97
N PHE A 58 -0.04 14.35 -8.60
CA PHE A 58 1.17 13.87 -7.94
C PHE A 58 2.43 14.43 -8.62
N ASP A 59 2.35 15.63 -9.19
CA ASP A 59 3.47 16.24 -9.91
C ASP A 59 4.64 16.53 -8.95
N VAL A 60 4.37 17.03 -7.74
CA VAL A 60 5.41 17.25 -6.72
C VAL A 60 6.03 15.92 -6.26
N LEU A 61 5.22 14.89 -6.00
CA LEU A 61 5.71 13.55 -5.63
C LEU A 61 6.62 12.97 -6.72
N THR A 62 6.15 13.05 -7.97
CA THR A 62 6.86 12.50 -9.12
C THR A 62 8.21 13.16 -9.29
N LYS A 63 8.26 14.49 -9.16
CA LYS A 63 9.53 15.23 -9.21
C LYS A 63 10.44 14.89 -8.03
N ALA A 64 9.92 14.78 -6.81
CA ALA A 64 10.72 14.40 -5.64
C ALA A 64 11.37 13.02 -5.82
N VAL A 65 10.63 12.02 -6.30
CA VAL A 65 11.16 10.68 -6.60
C VAL A 65 12.25 10.74 -7.67
N LEU A 66 12.02 11.47 -8.76
CA LEU A 66 13.01 11.62 -9.83
C LEU A 66 14.30 12.28 -9.32
N THR A 67 14.18 13.37 -8.55
CA THR A 67 15.34 14.06 -7.96
C THR A 67 16.13 13.17 -7.00
N VAL A 68 15.46 12.37 -6.17
CA VAL A 68 16.14 11.40 -5.30
C VAL A 68 16.86 10.33 -6.11
N LEU A 69 16.24 9.79 -7.16
CA LEU A 69 16.87 8.77 -8.01
C LEU A 69 18.01 9.32 -8.88
N GLU A 70 17.94 10.58 -9.30
CA GLU A 70 19.03 11.28 -10.00
C GLU A 70 20.25 11.48 -9.08
N ALA A 71 20.01 11.91 -7.83
CA ALA A 71 21.08 12.10 -6.85
C ALA A 71 21.60 10.76 -6.27
N LYS A 72 20.72 9.77 -6.12
CA LYS A 72 21.00 8.44 -5.55
C LYS A 72 20.40 7.32 -6.43
N PRO A 73 21.09 6.91 -7.50
CA PRO A 73 20.60 5.88 -8.41
C PRO A 73 20.34 4.50 -7.77
N ASN A 74 20.98 4.23 -6.63
CA ASN A 74 20.84 2.99 -5.85
C ASN A 74 19.89 3.12 -4.65
N SER A 75 19.12 4.21 -4.57
CA SER A 75 18.15 4.44 -3.50
C SER A 75 17.12 3.29 -3.42
N PRO A 76 16.71 2.86 -2.21
CA PRO A 76 15.62 1.91 -2.05
C PRO A 76 14.27 2.40 -2.64
N VAL A 77 14.12 3.70 -2.89
CA VAL A 77 12.96 4.29 -3.59
C VAL A 77 12.77 3.68 -4.98
N LYS A 78 13.82 3.11 -5.58
CA LYS A 78 13.77 2.39 -6.86
C LYS A 78 12.76 1.23 -6.86
N VAL A 79 12.55 0.57 -5.72
CA VAL A 79 11.21 0.35 -5.16
C VAL A 79 10.00 0.45 -6.10
N LEU A 80 9.57 1.69 -6.23
CA LEU A 80 8.35 2.13 -6.90
C LEU A 80 8.39 1.95 -8.41
N THR A 81 9.57 1.67 -8.98
CA THR A 81 9.77 1.42 -10.41
C THR A 81 9.67 -0.07 -10.75
N ASP A 82 9.84 -0.96 -9.77
CA ASP A 82 9.78 -2.41 -9.96
C ASP A 82 8.39 -2.98 -9.65
N GLY A 83 7.52 -3.01 -10.66
CA GLY A 83 6.17 -3.54 -10.53
C GLY A 83 6.09 -5.06 -10.26
N THR A 84 7.21 -5.78 -10.20
CA THR A 84 7.24 -7.19 -9.84
C THR A 84 7.24 -7.42 -8.31
N VAL A 85 7.59 -6.40 -7.54
CA VAL A 85 7.59 -6.39 -6.08
C VAL A 85 6.21 -5.96 -5.57
N ALA A 86 5.66 -6.69 -4.59
CA ALA A 86 4.42 -6.32 -3.95
C ALA A 86 4.67 -5.28 -2.85
N LEU A 87 3.89 -4.20 -2.87
CA LEU A 87 3.91 -3.15 -1.85
C LEU A 87 2.63 -2.32 -1.88
N THR A 88 2.42 -1.58 -0.79
CA THR A 88 1.42 -0.51 -0.69
C THR A 88 2.15 0.81 -0.46
N ALA A 89 1.85 1.83 -1.26
CA ALA A 89 2.37 3.18 -1.03
C ALA A 89 1.25 4.13 -0.61
N PHE A 90 1.47 4.93 0.43
CA PHE A 90 0.61 6.06 0.76
C PHE A 90 1.17 7.28 0.03
N VAL A 91 0.52 7.73 -1.04
CA VAL A 91 1.10 8.75 -1.93
C VAL A 91 0.52 10.13 -1.60
N PRO A 92 1.31 11.06 -1.07
CA PRO A 92 0.84 12.42 -0.85
C PRO A 92 0.53 13.10 -2.19
N ASN A 93 -0.64 13.73 -2.27
CA ASN A 93 -1.00 14.55 -3.43
C ASN A 93 -0.32 15.92 -3.35
N ASP A 94 -0.46 16.71 -4.40
CA ASP A 94 0.15 18.03 -4.49
C ASP A 94 -0.36 19.00 -3.40
N TYR A 95 -1.61 18.87 -2.97
CA TYR A 95 -2.13 19.57 -1.79
C TYR A 95 -1.34 19.24 -0.52
N ALA A 96 -1.03 17.97 -0.26
CA ALA A 96 -0.29 17.52 0.91
C ALA A 96 1.10 18.16 0.99
N PHE A 97 1.83 18.22 -0.13
CA PHE A 97 3.14 18.87 -0.17
C PHE A 97 3.06 20.38 0.01
N ARG A 98 2.04 21.02 -0.59
CA ARG A 98 1.84 22.46 -0.42
C ARG A 98 1.50 22.81 1.03
N GLU A 99 0.72 21.97 1.70
CA GLU A 99 0.44 22.12 3.13
C GLU A 99 1.70 21.91 3.96
N LEU A 100 2.49 20.86 3.70
CA LEU A 100 3.78 20.65 4.35
C LEU A 100 4.67 21.90 4.25
N VAL A 101 4.86 22.43 3.04
CA VAL A 101 5.71 23.60 2.84
C VAL A 101 5.12 24.85 3.48
N ARG A 102 3.80 25.02 3.45
CA ARG A 102 3.16 26.12 4.17
C ARG A 102 3.46 26.04 5.67
N ASP A 103 3.38 24.85 6.24
CA ASP A 103 3.48 24.65 7.68
C ASP A 103 4.94 24.86 8.16
N ILE A 104 5.95 24.30 7.46
CA ILE A 104 7.38 24.52 7.76
C ILE A 104 7.85 25.97 7.52
N THR A 105 7.26 26.67 6.53
CA THR A 105 7.62 28.08 6.25
C THR A 105 6.77 29.07 7.04
N HIS A 106 5.82 28.58 7.84
CA HIS A 106 4.80 29.38 8.52
C HIS A 106 4.08 30.39 7.59
N ALA A 107 3.85 30.01 6.34
CA ALA A 107 3.23 30.86 5.35
C ALA A 107 1.72 31.02 5.61
N ARG A 108 1.18 32.22 5.37
CA ARG A 108 -0.26 32.48 5.54
C ARG A 108 -1.13 31.90 4.42
N THR A 109 -0.53 31.59 3.28
CA THR A 109 -1.22 31.12 2.08
C THR A 109 -0.56 29.86 1.55
N LEU A 110 -1.35 29.01 0.90
CA LEU A 110 -0.80 27.82 0.25
C LEU A 110 0.17 28.22 -0.88
N PRO A 111 1.40 27.68 -0.89
CA PRO A 111 2.33 27.91 -1.98
C PRO A 111 1.82 27.30 -3.30
N SER A 112 2.44 27.65 -4.42
CA SER A 112 2.27 26.92 -5.67
C SER A 112 2.95 25.55 -5.58
N GLU A 113 2.62 24.63 -6.49
CA GLU A 113 3.28 23.31 -6.54
C GLU A 113 4.78 23.43 -6.77
N LYS A 114 5.21 24.36 -7.63
CA LYS A 114 6.63 24.66 -7.80
C LYS A 114 7.29 25.09 -6.49
N ALA A 115 6.69 26.01 -5.76
CA ALA A 115 7.24 26.48 -4.48
C ALA A 115 7.19 25.37 -3.41
N ALA A 116 6.20 24.49 -3.46
CA ALA A 116 6.14 23.30 -2.61
C ALA A 116 7.29 22.32 -2.94
N PHE A 117 7.54 22.06 -4.22
CA PHE A 117 8.67 21.25 -4.64
C PHE A 117 10.01 21.87 -4.21
N ASP A 118 10.20 23.17 -4.45
CA ASP A 118 11.43 23.89 -4.07
C ASP A 118 11.65 23.82 -2.54
N GLY A 119 10.59 23.97 -1.74
CA GLY A 119 10.64 23.85 -0.29
C GLY A 119 10.99 22.43 0.19
N VAL A 120 10.38 21.41 -0.40
CA VAL A 120 10.69 19.99 -0.11
C VAL A 120 12.12 19.65 -0.51
N ALA A 121 12.57 20.09 -1.70
CA ALA A 121 13.94 19.90 -2.15
C ALA A 121 14.96 20.60 -1.21
N GLY A 122 14.57 21.73 -0.62
CA GLY A 122 15.34 22.46 0.38
C GLY A 122 15.61 21.69 1.67
N LEU A 123 14.82 20.67 2.00
CA LEU A 123 15.05 19.78 3.16
C LEU A 123 16.27 18.85 2.98
N GLY A 124 16.79 18.75 1.75
CA GLY A 124 17.91 17.90 1.39
C GLY A 124 17.47 16.51 0.92
N VAL A 125 18.27 15.94 0.01
CA VAL A 125 17.97 14.66 -0.66
C VAL A 125 17.79 13.51 0.33
N ASP A 126 18.61 13.47 1.39
CA ASP A 126 18.54 12.42 2.41
C ASP A 126 17.22 12.45 3.19
N THR A 127 16.77 13.65 3.57
CA THR A 127 15.49 13.85 4.25
C THR A 127 14.33 13.45 3.34
N VAL A 128 14.35 13.88 2.08
CA VAL A 128 13.30 13.54 1.10
C VAL A 128 13.27 12.03 0.85
N GLU A 129 14.42 11.37 0.72
CA GLU A 129 14.49 9.91 0.57
C GLU A 129 13.84 9.21 1.78
N ASN A 130 14.17 9.61 3.00
CA ASN A 130 13.59 9.02 4.20
C ASN A 130 12.06 9.20 4.25
N VAL A 131 11.57 10.40 3.92
CA VAL A 131 10.14 10.68 3.83
C VAL A 131 9.49 9.77 2.79
N LEU A 132 10.06 9.64 1.59
CA LEU A 132 9.52 8.77 0.53
C LEU A 132 9.48 7.30 0.97
N LEU A 133 10.50 6.80 1.67
CA LEU A 133 10.53 5.43 2.18
C LEU A 133 9.52 5.20 3.32
N TYR A 134 9.26 6.23 4.12
CA TYR A 134 8.26 6.17 5.18
C TYR A 134 6.82 6.07 4.62
N HIS A 135 6.60 6.48 3.38
CA HIS A 135 5.31 6.30 2.70
C HIS A 135 5.12 4.92 2.07
N VAL A 136 6.14 4.05 2.07
CA VAL A 136 6.10 2.75 1.39
C VAL A 136 6.02 1.63 2.42
N VAL A 137 5.03 0.75 2.28
CA VAL A 137 4.85 -0.46 3.08
C VAL A 137 5.18 -1.67 2.19
N PRO A 138 6.37 -2.29 2.35
CA PRO A 138 6.77 -3.42 1.53
C PRO A 138 5.97 -4.70 1.85
N GLY A 139 5.84 -5.58 0.86
CA GLY A 139 5.36 -6.95 1.04
C GLY A 139 3.84 -7.14 1.07
N ALA A 140 3.05 -6.11 1.36
CA ALA A 140 1.60 -6.20 1.40
C ALA A 140 0.93 -5.34 0.32
N THR A 141 -0.05 -5.92 -0.40
CA THR A 141 -0.99 -5.18 -1.24
C THR A 141 -2.28 -4.97 -0.44
N ILE A 142 -2.43 -3.81 0.17
CA ILE A 142 -3.56 -3.46 1.02
C ILE A 142 -4.56 -2.73 0.13
N ASP A 143 -5.66 -3.37 -0.23
CA ASP A 143 -6.74 -2.70 -0.95
C ASP A 143 -7.68 -1.93 -0.01
N ARG A 144 -8.61 -1.15 -0.56
CA ARG A 144 -9.60 -0.38 0.22
C ARG A 144 -10.36 -1.25 1.22
N LYS A 145 -10.71 -2.49 0.84
CA LYS A 145 -11.49 -3.37 1.72
C LYS A 145 -10.66 -3.84 2.91
N ALA A 146 -9.39 -4.13 2.69
CA ALA A 146 -8.44 -4.46 3.74
C ALA A 146 -8.16 -3.23 4.62
N ALA A 147 -7.87 -2.07 4.03
CA ALA A 147 -7.58 -0.84 4.74
C ALA A 147 -8.72 -0.43 5.70
N LEU A 148 -9.98 -0.53 5.25
CA LEU A 148 -11.16 -0.19 6.08
C LEU A 148 -11.45 -1.20 7.22
N LYS A 149 -10.69 -2.28 7.31
CA LYS A 149 -10.76 -3.30 8.37
C LYS A 149 -9.48 -3.37 9.21
N ALA A 150 -8.48 -2.56 8.88
CA ALA A 150 -7.17 -2.57 9.52
C ALA A 150 -7.08 -1.56 10.67
N ASP A 151 -8.18 -1.31 11.38
CA ASP A 151 -8.19 -0.39 12.51
C ASP A 151 -7.25 -0.88 13.63
N GLY A 152 -6.37 0.01 14.10
CA GLY A 152 -5.30 -0.31 15.06
C GLY A 152 -4.15 -1.15 14.48
N ALA A 153 -4.05 -1.30 13.16
CA ALA A 153 -2.95 -2.05 12.54
C ALA A 153 -1.68 -1.20 12.44
N GLU A 154 -0.56 -1.79 12.86
CA GLU A 154 0.78 -1.23 12.70
C GLU A 154 1.39 -1.64 11.36
N LEU A 155 1.71 -0.67 10.51
CA LEU A 155 2.32 -0.90 9.20
C LEU A 155 3.81 -0.59 9.26
N SER A 156 4.65 -1.61 9.10
CA SER A 156 6.11 -1.41 8.99
C SER A 156 6.45 -0.81 7.62
N THR A 157 7.05 0.38 7.63
CA THR A 157 7.45 1.09 6.41
C THR A 157 8.81 0.61 5.90
N ALA A 158 9.16 0.97 4.66
CA ALA A 158 10.46 0.68 4.08
C ALA A 158 11.61 1.44 4.76
N LEU A 159 11.31 2.53 5.48
CA LEU A 159 12.26 3.22 6.34
C LEU A 159 12.56 2.42 7.62
N GLY A 160 11.65 1.53 8.04
CA GLY A 160 11.75 0.71 9.24
C GLY A 160 10.91 1.21 10.42
N ALA A 161 10.48 2.47 10.41
CA ALA A 161 9.50 3.00 11.36
C ALA A 161 8.08 2.52 11.01
N SER A 162 7.20 2.45 12.01
CA SER A 162 5.80 2.06 11.82
C SER A 162 4.88 3.26 11.63
N VAL A 163 3.72 3.00 11.02
CA VAL A 163 2.57 3.91 10.90
C VAL A 163 1.33 3.15 11.36
N GLU A 164 0.57 3.70 12.29
CA GLU A 164 -0.67 3.10 12.77
C GLU A 164 -1.85 3.50 11.85
N VAL A 165 -2.73 2.55 11.58
CA VAL A 165 -3.96 2.78 10.82
C VAL A 165 -5.14 3.03 11.78
N ASP A 166 -5.70 4.24 11.76
CA ASP A 166 -6.89 4.63 12.54
C ASP A 166 -8.10 4.77 11.60
N VAL A 167 -9.10 3.90 11.75
CA VAL A 167 -10.32 3.88 10.93
C VAL A 167 -11.49 4.48 11.68
N ARG A 168 -11.75 5.76 11.45
CA ARG A 168 -12.85 6.48 12.10
C ARG A 168 -14.17 6.37 11.36
N HIS A 169 -15.25 6.33 12.14
CA HIS A 169 -16.60 6.47 11.62
C HIS A 169 -17.01 7.94 11.57
N CYS A 170 -17.25 8.46 10.37
CA CYS A 170 -17.79 9.80 10.11
C CYS A 170 -19.25 9.70 9.65
N TRP A 171 -19.96 10.83 9.64
CA TRP A 171 -21.36 10.90 9.19
C TRP A 171 -21.56 10.50 7.71
N TYR A 172 -20.51 10.54 6.89
CA TYR A 172 -20.49 10.12 5.49
C TYR A 172 -19.81 8.75 5.25
N GLY A 173 -19.53 8.00 6.32
CA GLY A 173 -18.93 6.66 6.26
C GLY A 173 -17.57 6.57 6.96
N LYS A 174 -16.83 5.48 6.66
CA LYS A 174 -15.52 5.23 7.26
C LYS A 174 -14.40 6.01 6.57
N GLN A 175 -13.50 6.58 7.35
CA GLN A 175 -12.31 7.30 6.89
C GLN A 175 -11.06 6.68 7.48
N VAL A 176 -10.12 6.26 6.63
CA VAL A 176 -8.79 5.82 7.07
C VAL A 176 -7.91 7.03 7.33
N ARG A 177 -7.27 7.02 8.50
CA ARG A 177 -6.19 7.92 8.91
C ARG A 177 -4.92 7.10 9.15
N LEU A 178 -3.80 7.77 9.01
CA LEU A 178 -2.48 7.23 9.27
C LEU A 178 -1.86 8.09 10.37
N VAL A 179 -1.64 7.48 11.52
CA VAL A 179 -0.97 8.08 12.66
C VAL A 179 0.51 7.78 12.51
N ASP A 180 1.29 8.83 12.32
CA ASP A 180 2.72 8.73 12.08
C ASP A 180 3.53 9.15 13.31
N ALA A 181 4.86 9.24 13.15
CA ALA A 181 5.75 9.62 14.22
C ALA A 181 5.68 11.11 14.60
N ASP A 182 5.01 11.94 13.79
CA ASP A 182 4.94 13.37 14.00
C ASP A 182 3.67 13.76 14.77
N THR A 183 3.82 13.82 16.09
CA THR A 183 2.71 14.10 17.00
C THR A 183 2.24 15.57 17.00
N ASN A 184 2.94 16.46 16.27
CA ASN A 184 2.70 17.90 16.30
C ASN A 184 1.83 18.41 15.14
N ASP A 185 1.47 17.54 14.19
CA ASP A 185 0.50 17.85 13.13
C ASP A 185 -0.65 16.84 13.11
N ARG A 186 -1.59 17.11 12.23
CA ARG A 186 -2.75 16.30 11.98
C ARG A 186 -2.39 15.08 11.14
N ASP A 187 -2.83 13.92 11.62
CA ASP A 187 -2.78 12.64 10.89
C ASP A 187 -3.25 12.74 9.44
N ALA A 188 -2.51 12.06 8.57
CA ALA A 188 -2.83 11.97 7.15
C ALA A 188 -4.10 11.15 6.91
N ARG A 189 -4.96 11.62 6.01
CA ARG A 189 -6.20 10.95 5.64
C ARG A 189 -6.10 10.39 4.24
N VAL A 190 -6.56 9.16 4.07
CA VAL A 190 -6.67 8.57 2.72
C VAL A 190 -7.83 9.23 1.96
N VAL A 191 -7.51 10.01 0.94
CA VAL A 191 -8.48 10.74 0.11
C VAL A 191 -8.86 9.98 -1.17
N ARG A 192 -7.99 9.07 -1.64
CA ARG A 192 -8.28 8.22 -2.80
C ARG A 192 -7.69 6.84 -2.59
N TYR A 193 -8.50 5.80 -2.75
CA TYR A 193 -8.06 4.43 -2.57
C TYR A 193 -7.70 3.76 -3.89
N ASP A 194 -6.92 2.68 -3.81
CA ASP A 194 -6.75 1.67 -4.85
C ASP A 194 -6.17 2.21 -6.18
N ILE A 195 -5.21 3.12 -6.11
CA ILE A 195 -4.41 3.51 -7.26
C ILE A 195 -3.62 2.29 -7.72
N ASN A 196 -3.60 2.04 -9.04
CA ASN A 196 -2.96 0.88 -9.66
C ASN A 196 -3.58 -0.49 -9.30
N LYS A 197 -4.86 -0.52 -8.88
CA LYS A 197 -5.57 -1.76 -8.53
C LYS A 197 -5.43 -2.85 -9.59
N GLY A 198 -5.20 -4.08 -9.13
CA GLY A 198 -5.03 -5.25 -9.99
C GLY A 198 -3.57 -5.55 -10.33
N ASN A 199 -2.62 -4.74 -9.83
CA ASN A 199 -1.19 -5.01 -9.89
C ASN A 199 -0.63 -5.34 -8.50
N LYS A 200 0.61 -5.84 -8.45
CA LYS A 200 1.31 -6.13 -7.19
C LYS A 200 1.59 -4.88 -6.35
N GLN A 201 1.80 -3.75 -7.00
CA GLN A 201 1.94 -2.45 -6.33
C GLN A 201 0.60 -1.72 -6.32
N ILE A 202 0.14 -1.31 -5.15
CA ILE A 202 -1.06 -0.49 -4.99
C ILE A 202 -0.71 0.78 -4.24
N ALA A 203 -1.46 1.85 -4.44
CA ALA A 203 -1.30 3.06 -3.66
C ALA A 203 -2.62 3.66 -3.19
N HIS A 204 -2.55 4.41 -2.11
CA HIS A 204 -3.64 5.21 -1.56
C HIS A 204 -3.18 6.65 -1.45
N ALA A 205 -3.91 7.58 -2.05
CA ALA A 205 -3.56 8.99 -1.95
C ALA A 205 -3.89 9.55 -0.58
N VAL A 206 -2.99 10.36 -0.02
CA VAL A 206 -3.15 11.00 1.28
C VAL A 206 -3.10 12.53 1.19
N ASP A 207 -3.77 13.22 2.11
CA ASP A 207 -3.89 14.69 2.15
C ASP A 207 -2.81 15.39 3.00
N ARG A 208 -1.91 14.63 3.61
CA ARG A 208 -0.75 15.08 4.38
C ARG A 208 0.45 14.20 4.07
N VAL A 209 1.63 14.77 4.19
CA VAL A 209 2.90 14.04 4.07
C VAL A 209 3.16 13.36 5.40
N LEU A 210 3.34 12.04 5.39
CA LEU A 210 3.79 11.29 6.55
C LEU A 210 5.23 11.67 6.89
N ARG A 211 5.50 11.96 8.16
CA ARG A 211 6.78 12.46 8.62
C ARG A 211 7.40 11.49 9.63
N PRO A 212 8.58 10.92 9.33
CA PRO A 212 9.23 9.96 10.24
C PRO A 212 9.85 10.63 11.47
N VAL A 213 10.00 11.96 11.42
CA VAL A 213 10.52 12.84 12.46
C VAL A 213 9.86 14.20 12.30
N ASP A 214 9.82 14.98 13.38
CA ASP A 214 9.39 16.37 13.31
C ASP A 214 10.29 17.15 12.32
N LEU A 215 9.67 17.78 11.33
CA LEU A 215 10.37 18.58 10.33
C LEU A 215 10.40 20.05 10.77
N PRO A 216 11.54 20.74 10.60
CA PRO A 216 11.77 22.09 11.12
C PRO A 216 10.86 23.16 10.50
#